data_AF-A0AA36EQA2-F1
#
_entry.id   AF-A0AA36EQA2-F1
#
_cell.length_a   1.000
_cell.length_b   1.000
_cell.length_c   1.000
_cell.angle_alpha   90.00
_cell.angle_beta   90.00
_cell.angle_gamma   90.00
#
_symmetry.space_group_name_H-M   'P 1'
#
loop_
_entity.id
_entity.type
_entity.pdbx_description
1 polymer ?
#
loop_
_entity_poly.entity_id
_entity_poly.type
_entity_poly.pdbx_seq_one_letter_code
_entity_poly.pdbx_strand_id
1 'polypeptide(L)'
;MADRTVLVWIVAIVCFVVLMFVTPTIPQDQDYHDFADQREFFGIPNFLNVISNVPFFIVGVIGLILCYHRNFFKLSLQGELCGWTCFYIGVAAVAFGSSYYHLKPNDARLVWDRLPMTIAFTSVIAIFIIERIDERKGTYAIIPLLLVGVVSIFYWRFYDDLRPYALVQFVPCIAIPAMAILLPPMYTHSSYWLWAAGFYLLAKVEEAADDPIYKWTHQIVSGHTIKHLFAAMVPVFLTLMLAKRDIISERKSLLQIWKISWTKYKGNGVETENHTITYTSVPIEEESRE
;
A
#
# COMPACT_ATOMS: atom_id res chain seq x y z
N MET A 1 29.30 7.79 -0.55
CA MET A 1 27.83 7.55 -0.57
C MET A 1 27.39 6.69 -1.75
N ALA A 2 27.97 6.86 -2.94
CA ALA A 2 27.71 6.00 -4.12
C ALA A 2 27.98 4.51 -3.83
N ASP A 3 29.10 4.18 -3.18
CA ASP A 3 29.50 2.80 -2.87
C ASP A 3 28.48 2.05 -2.00
N ARG A 4 27.80 2.73 -1.08
CA ARG A 4 26.78 2.10 -0.23
C ARG A 4 25.50 1.77 -1.00
N THR A 5 25.10 2.60 -1.96
CA THR A 5 23.93 2.33 -2.79
C THR A 5 24.21 1.19 -3.77
N VAL A 6 25.40 1.17 -4.38
CA VAL A 6 25.84 0.07 -5.25
C VAL A 6 25.90 -1.25 -4.46
N LEU A 7 26.45 -1.22 -3.25
CA LEU A 7 26.50 -2.41 -2.38
C LEU A 7 25.10 -2.95 -2.05
N VAL A 8 24.13 -2.08 -1.74
CA VAL A 8 22.74 -2.49 -1.48
C VAL A 8 22.13 -3.20 -2.69
N TRP A 9 22.34 -2.66 -3.89
CA TRP A 9 21.87 -3.31 -5.13
C TRP A 9 22.56 -4.66 -5.38
N ILE A 10 23.87 -4.74 -5.17
CA ILE A 10 24.62 -6.00 -5.29
C ILE A 10 24.07 -7.03 -4.31
N VAL A 11 23.90 -6.67 -3.04
CA VAL A 11 23.35 -7.58 -2.02
C VAL A 11 21.93 -8.00 -2.39
N ALA A 12 21.07 -7.08 -2.84
CA ALA A 12 19.71 -7.41 -3.26
C ALA A 12 19.69 -8.41 -4.44
N ILE A 13 20.54 -8.20 -5.44
CA ILE A 13 20.68 -9.09 -6.59
C ILE A 13 21.22 -10.45 -6.15
N VAL A 14 22.26 -10.50 -5.33
CA VAL A 14 22.82 -11.75 -4.80
C VAL A 14 21.78 -12.52 -4.00
N CYS A 15 21.07 -11.85 -3.09
CA CYS A 15 19.98 -12.46 -2.33
C CYS A 15 18.87 -13.01 -3.24
N PHE A 16 18.48 -12.27 -4.28
CA PHE A 16 17.50 -12.73 -5.27
C PHE A 16 18.00 -13.96 -6.02
N VAL A 17 19.24 -13.94 -6.50
CA VAL A 17 19.85 -15.07 -7.22
C VAL A 17 19.92 -16.30 -6.31
N VAL A 18 20.40 -16.15 -5.07
CA VAL A 18 20.45 -17.23 -4.08
C VAL A 18 19.05 -17.77 -3.81
N LEU A 19 18.04 -16.91 -3.65
CA LEU A 19 16.64 -17.34 -3.48
C LEU A 19 16.17 -18.19 -4.67
N MET A 20 16.45 -17.75 -5.90
CA MET A 20 16.05 -18.49 -7.11
C MET A 20 16.76 -19.84 -7.27
N PHE A 21 18.01 -19.97 -6.80
CA PHE A 21 18.77 -21.22 -6.87
C PHE A 21 18.48 -22.20 -5.71
N VAL A 22 18.26 -21.69 -4.50
CA VAL A 22 18.15 -22.52 -3.29
C VAL A 22 16.71 -23.00 -3.06
N THR A 23 15.72 -22.19 -3.42
CA THR A 23 14.31 -22.57 -3.24
C THR A 23 13.78 -23.32 -4.47
N PRO A 24 12.87 -24.28 -4.31
CA PRO A 24 12.16 -24.87 -5.46
C PRO A 24 11.31 -23.80 -6.15
N THR A 25 11.03 -24.00 -7.43
CA THR A 25 10.04 -23.20 -8.18
C THR A 25 8.68 -23.30 -7.50
N ILE A 26 7.94 -22.19 -7.47
CA ILE A 26 6.58 -22.17 -6.91
C ILE A 26 5.61 -22.10 -8.10
N PRO A 27 5.05 -23.24 -8.56
CA PRO A 27 4.09 -23.25 -9.66
C PRO A 27 2.77 -22.59 -9.27
N GLN A 28 2.00 -22.19 -10.26
CA GLN A 28 0.64 -21.74 -10.03
C GLN A 28 -0.26 -22.91 -9.65
N ASP A 29 -0.65 -22.94 -8.38
CA ASP A 29 -1.69 -23.84 -7.93
C ASP A 29 -2.98 -23.59 -8.71
N GLN A 30 -3.58 -24.64 -9.27
CA GLN A 30 -4.79 -24.55 -10.07
C GLN A 30 -6.03 -24.42 -9.18
N ASP A 31 -5.96 -24.88 -7.93
CA ASP A 31 -7.02 -24.67 -6.94
C ASP A 31 -7.17 -23.18 -6.58
N TYR A 32 -6.17 -22.34 -6.92
CA TYR A 32 -6.28 -20.88 -6.83
C TYR A 32 -7.42 -20.28 -7.67
N HIS A 33 -7.91 -21.02 -8.66
CA HIS A 33 -9.04 -20.62 -9.50
C HIS A 33 -10.40 -21.05 -8.95
N ASP A 34 -10.42 -21.95 -7.95
CA ASP A 34 -11.63 -22.54 -7.39
C ASP A 34 -12.13 -21.70 -6.21
N PHE A 35 -12.93 -20.68 -6.52
CA PHE A 35 -13.51 -19.78 -5.51
C PHE A 35 -14.67 -20.44 -4.78
N ALA A 36 -14.83 -20.11 -3.50
CA ALA A 36 -15.92 -20.64 -2.68
C ALA A 36 -17.31 -20.21 -3.18
N ASP A 37 -17.45 -18.94 -3.62
CA ASP A 37 -18.68 -18.43 -4.21
C ASP A 37 -18.60 -18.37 -5.73
N GLN A 38 -19.32 -19.29 -6.36
CA GLN A 38 -19.41 -19.42 -7.82
C GLN A 38 -20.77 -19.03 -8.38
N ARG A 39 -21.63 -18.42 -7.55
CA ARG A 39 -23.01 -18.13 -7.93
C ARG A 39 -23.07 -17.12 -9.07
N GLU A 40 -24.03 -17.36 -9.97
CA GLU A 40 -24.36 -16.46 -11.06
C GLU A 40 -25.53 -15.56 -10.66
N PHE A 41 -25.37 -14.25 -10.88
CA PHE A 41 -26.46 -13.29 -10.78
C PHE A 41 -26.47 -12.43 -12.04
N PHE A 42 -27.67 -12.13 -12.57
CA PHE A 42 -27.85 -11.29 -13.76
C PHE A 42 -27.07 -11.76 -15.01
N GLY A 43 -26.82 -13.07 -15.16
CA GLY A 43 -26.04 -13.61 -16.28
C GLY A 43 -24.52 -13.50 -16.13
N ILE A 44 -24.03 -13.11 -14.94
CA ILE A 44 -22.61 -12.90 -14.65
C ILE A 44 -22.14 -14.01 -13.68
N PRO A 45 -21.24 -14.92 -14.08
CA PRO A 45 -20.70 -15.96 -13.20
C PRO A 45 -19.77 -15.34 -12.15
N ASN A 46 -19.62 -16.01 -11.00
CA ASN A 46 -18.81 -15.52 -9.87
C ASN A 46 -19.14 -14.06 -9.50
N PHE A 47 -20.42 -13.68 -9.59
CA PHE A 47 -20.86 -12.28 -9.65
C PHE A 47 -20.31 -11.43 -8.50
N LEU A 48 -20.31 -11.95 -7.27
CA LEU A 48 -19.82 -11.20 -6.11
C LEU A 48 -18.31 -10.95 -6.20
N ASN A 49 -17.53 -11.87 -6.75
CA ASN A 49 -16.10 -11.68 -7.03
C ASN A 49 -15.87 -10.68 -8.17
N VAL A 50 -16.78 -10.58 -9.14
CA VAL A 50 -16.71 -9.58 -10.22
C VAL A 50 -17.07 -8.19 -9.69
N ILE A 51 -18.25 -8.01 -9.09
CA ILE A 51 -18.77 -6.70 -8.70
C ILE A 51 -17.99 -6.05 -7.55
N SER A 52 -17.39 -6.85 -6.67
CA SER A 52 -16.54 -6.36 -5.57
C SER A 52 -15.26 -5.66 -6.03
N ASN A 53 -14.98 -5.66 -7.34
CA ASN A 53 -13.90 -4.88 -7.95
C ASN A 53 -14.26 -3.43 -8.27
N VAL A 54 -15.55 -3.07 -8.32
CA VAL A 54 -16.01 -1.70 -8.61
C VAL A 54 -15.39 -0.63 -7.69
N PRO A 55 -15.23 -0.86 -6.37
CA PRO A 55 -14.56 0.09 -5.48
C PRO A 55 -13.15 0.49 -5.93
N PHE A 56 -12.36 -0.43 -6.51
CA PHE A 56 -11.04 -0.08 -7.05
C PHE A 56 -11.15 0.93 -8.20
N PHE A 57 -12.12 0.76 -9.10
CA PHE A 57 -12.34 1.69 -10.19
C PHE A 57 -12.70 3.09 -9.67
N ILE A 58 -13.65 3.16 -8.74
CA ILE A 58 -14.11 4.42 -8.15
C ILE A 58 -12.94 5.17 -7.51
N VAL A 59 -12.20 4.49 -6.62
CA VAL A 59 -11.11 5.12 -5.88
C VAL A 59 -9.93 5.44 -6.80
N GLY A 60 -9.64 4.57 -7.77
CA GLY A 60 -8.61 4.78 -8.79
C GLY A 60 -8.87 6.03 -9.63
N VAL A 61 -10.09 6.20 -10.14
CA VAL A 61 -10.48 7.38 -10.93
C VAL A 61 -10.49 8.65 -10.08
N ILE A 62 -11.08 8.61 -8.88
CA ILE A 62 -11.09 9.77 -7.97
C ILE A 62 -9.66 10.21 -7.65
N GLY A 63 -8.79 9.27 -7.26
CA GLY A 63 -7.40 9.56 -6.96
C GLY A 63 -6.65 10.15 -8.15
N LEU A 64 -6.84 9.58 -9.35
CA LEU A 64 -6.24 10.10 -10.57
C LEU A 64 -6.69 11.54 -10.86
N ILE A 65 -7.99 11.85 -10.75
CA ILE A 65 -8.50 13.20 -10.94
C ILE A 65 -7.87 14.16 -9.92
N LEU A 66 -7.82 13.77 -8.65
CA LEU A 66 -7.30 14.60 -7.56
C LEU A 66 -5.77 14.83 -7.65
N CYS A 67 -5.01 13.92 -8.26
CA CYS A 67 -3.59 14.15 -8.56
C CYS A 67 -3.36 15.39 -9.44
N TYR A 68 -4.28 15.66 -10.39
CA TYR A 68 -4.15 16.77 -11.34
C TYR A 68 -5.04 17.97 -11.01
N HIS A 69 -6.03 17.80 -10.13
CA HIS A 69 -6.95 18.87 -9.78
C HIS A 69 -6.33 19.88 -8.82
N ARG A 70 -5.97 21.07 -9.31
CA ARG A 70 -5.56 22.24 -8.50
C ARG A 70 -4.51 21.94 -7.41
N ASN A 71 -3.63 20.98 -7.67
CA ASN A 71 -2.66 20.46 -6.70
C ASN A 71 -3.27 20.05 -5.34
N PHE A 72 -4.46 19.43 -5.35
CA PHE A 72 -5.21 19.08 -4.14
C PHE A 72 -4.40 18.20 -3.17
N PHE A 73 -3.63 17.23 -3.70
CA PHE A 73 -2.76 16.36 -2.90
C PHE A 73 -1.42 16.98 -2.49
N LYS A 74 -1.19 18.27 -2.80
CA LYS A 74 0.06 18.99 -2.52
C LYS A 74 1.28 18.19 -2.99
N LEU A 75 1.23 17.70 -4.23
CA LEU A 75 2.32 17.00 -4.89
C LEU A 75 3.34 18.05 -5.32
N SER A 76 4.48 18.09 -4.65
CA SER A 76 5.50 19.11 -4.90
C SER A 76 6.59 18.61 -5.85
N LEU A 77 6.78 17.31 -5.95
CA LEU A 77 7.87 16.70 -6.72
C LEU A 77 7.31 15.98 -7.96
N GLN A 78 8.00 16.10 -9.08
CA GLN A 78 7.56 15.45 -10.34
C GLN A 78 7.51 13.92 -10.20
N GLY A 79 8.44 13.35 -9.42
CA GLY A 79 8.44 11.92 -9.10
C GLY A 79 7.22 11.47 -8.30
N GLU A 80 6.72 12.30 -7.37
CA GLU A 80 5.48 12.01 -6.64
C GLU A 80 4.29 11.97 -7.61
N LEU A 81 4.14 12.99 -8.48
CA LEU A 81 3.04 13.04 -9.44
C LEU A 81 3.07 11.83 -10.37
N CYS A 82 4.24 11.47 -10.89
CA CYS A 82 4.42 10.30 -11.74
C CYS A 82 4.06 9.00 -11.00
N GLY A 83 4.61 8.80 -9.79
CA GLY A 83 4.37 7.61 -8.99
C GLY A 83 2.90 7.45 -8.59
N TRP A 84 2.25 8.52 -8.13
CA TRP A 84 0.83 8.48 -7.74
C TRP A 84 -0.08 8.29 -8.96
N THR A 85 0.27 8.87 -10.10
CA THR A 85 -0.44 8.62 -11.36
C THR A 85 -0.37 7.14 -11.74
N CYS A 86 0.82 6.53 -11.74
CA CYS A 86 0.98 5.12 -12.05
C CYS A 86 0.23 4.24 -11.03
N PHE A 87 0.26 4.59 -9.74
CA PHE A 87 -0.50 3.90 -8.71
C PHE A 87 -2.00 3.92 -8.99
N TYR A 88 -2.60 5.09 -9.19
CA TYR A 88 -4.04 5.20 -9.40
C TYR A 88 -4.50 4.63 -10.74
N ILE A 89 -3.68 4.70 -11.80
CA ILE A 89 -3.92 3.97 -13.05
C ILE A 89 -3.92 2.47 -12.79
N GLY A 90 -2.93 1.95 -12.05
CA GLY A 90 -2.87 0.54 -11.65
C GLY A 90 -4.13 0.13 -10.87
N VAL A 91 -4.52 0.89 -9.85
CA VAL A 91 -5.73 0.65 -9.05
C VAL A 91 -6.99 0.65 -9.90
N ALA A 92 -7.18 1.64 -10.79
CA ALA A 92 -8.34 1.66 -11.69
C ALA A 92 -8.34 0.46 -12.65
N ALA A 93 -7.17 0.07 -13.15
CA ALA A 93 -7.00 -1.07 -14.05
C ALA A 93 -7.23 -2.43 -13.36
N VAL A 94 -6.96 -2.56 -12.04
CA VAL A 94 -7.31 -3.76 -11.26
C VAL A 94 -8.78 -4.08 -11.42
N ALA A 95 -9.65 -3.08 -11.44
CA ALA A 95 -11.08 -3.32 -11.53
C ALA A 95 -11.47 -4.11 -12.80
N PHE A 96 -10.85 -3.78 -13.94
CA PHE A 96 -11.10 -4.46 -15.21
C PHE A 96 -10.36 -5.80 -15.30
N GLY A 97 -9.09 -5.82 -14.89
CA GLY A 97 -8.25 -7.02 -14.91
C GLY A 97 -8.81 -8.14 -14.04
N SER A 98 -9.12 -7.81 -12.79
CA SER A 98 -9.71 -8.73 -11.81
C SER A 98 -11.10 -9.19 -12.24
N SER A 99 -11.97 -8.28 -12.70
CA SER A 99 -13.28 -8.67 -13.23
C SER A 99 -13.16 -9.64 -14.40
N TYR A 100 -12.25 -9.38 -15.34
CA TYR A 100 -12.03 -10.26 -16.50
C TYR A 100 -11.58 -11.66 -16.10
N TYR A 101 -10.68 -11.74 -15.10
CA TYR A 101 -10.27 -13.00 -14.48
C TYR A 101 -11.47 -13.72 -13.82
N HIS A 102 -12.23 -13.04 -12.97
CA HIS A 102 -13.33 -13.66 -12.25
C HIS A 102 -14.51 -14.12 -13.12
N LEU A 103 -14.71 -13.52 -14.30
CA LEU A 103 -15.71 -14.01 -15.25
C LEU A 103 -15.44 -15.45 -15.72
N LYS A 104 -14.17 -15.86 -15.82
CA LYS A 104 -13.79 -17.24 -16.16
C LYS A 104 -12.35 -17.48 -15.69
N PRO A 105 -12.15 -17.88 -14.42
CA PRO A 105 -10.83 -18.01 -13.82
C PRO A 105 -9.93 -18.96 -14.61
N ASN A 106 -8.71 -18.52 -14.89
CA ASN A 106 -7.58 -19.30 -15.42
C ASN A 106 -6.32 -18.43 -15.44
N ASP A 107 -5.15 -19.05 -15.57
CA ASP A 107 -3.86 -18.38 -15.63
C ASP A 107 -3.74 -17.26 -16.68
N ALA A 108 -4.28 -17.48 -17.88
CA ALA A 108 -4.18 -16.51 -18.96
C ALA A 108 -4.93 -15.22 -18.62
N ARG A 109 -6.05 -15.31 -17.88
CA ARG A 109 -6.78 -14.14 -17.40
C ARG A 109 -6.20 -13.57 -16.11
N LEU A 110 -5.63 -14.42 -15.26
CA LEU A 110 -4.98 -14.01 -14.01
C LEU A 110 -3.78 -13.07 -14.25
N VAL A 111 -3.12 -13.16 -15.41
CA VAL A 111 -2.13 -12.17 -15.87
C VAL A 111 -2.71 -10.75 -15.81
N TRP A 112 -3.94 -10.56 -16.29
CA TRP A 112 -4.59 -9.25 -16.37
C TRP A 112 -5.05 -8.73 -15.01
N ASP A 113 -5.30 -9.61 -14.05
CA ASP A 113 -5.55 -9.22 -12.65
C ASP A 113 -4.25 -8.80 -11.95
N ARG A 114 -3.20 -9.61 -12.08
CA ARG A 114 -1.92 -9.37 -11.39
C ARG A 114 -1.12 -8.20 -11.95
N LEU A 115 -1.17 -7.97 -13.26
CA LEU A 115 -0.37 -6.93 -13.89
C LEU A 115 -0.70 -5.53 -13.33
N PRO A 116 -1.97 -5.05 -13.30
CA PRO A 116 -2.33 -3.79 -12.64
C PRO A 116 -1.94 -3.73 -11.15
N MET A 117 -2.08 -4.85 -10.42
CA MET A 117 -1.65 -4.92 -9.01
C MET A 117 -0.14 -4.67 -8.87
N THR A 118 0.69 -5.29 -9.72
CA THR A 118 2.15 -5.06 -9.66
C THR A 118 2.54 -3.62 -9.98
N ILE A 119 1.85 -2.97 -10.93
CA ILE A 119 2.04 -1.54 -11.22
C ILE A 119 1.72 -0.70 -9.98
N ALA A 120 0.63 -0.99 -9.28
CA ALA A 120 0.26 -0.28 -8.06
C ALA A 120 1.30 -0.47 -6.94
N PHE A 121 1.71 -1.71 -6.63
CA PHE A 121 2.69 -1.98 -5.56
C PHE A 121 4.05 -1.35 -5.82
N THR A 122 4.56 -1.49 -7.04
CA THR A 122 5.88 -0.97 -7.41
C THR A 122 5.89 0.56 -7.44
N SER A 123 4.79 1.18 -7.88
CA SER A 123 4.60 2.64 -7.81
C SER A 123 4.61 3.14 -6.37
N VAL A 124 3.89 2.46 -5.46
CA VAL A 124 3.86 2.84 -4.04
C VAL A 124 5.23 2.71 -3.39
N ILE A 125 6.00 1.66 -3.69
CA ILE A 125 7.38 1.56 -3.20
C ILE A 125 8.24 2.71 -3.69
N ALA A 126 8.15 3.06 -4.97
CA ALA A 126 8.90 4.19 -5.51
C ALA A 126 8.54 5.50 -4.80
N ILE A 127 7.25 5.79 -4.61
CA ILE A 127 6.76 6.94 -3.82
C ILE A 127 7.33 6.90 -2.40
N PHE A 128 7.31 5.74 -1.75
CA PHE A 128 7.79 5.62 -0.39
C PHE A 128 9.29 5.91 -0.27
N ILE A 129 10.08 5.52 -1.27
CA ILE A 129 11.50 5.88 -1.38
C ILE A 129 11.67 7.40 -1.56
N ILE A 130 10.83 8.05 -2.38
CA ILE A 130 10.81 9.51 -2.55
C ILE A 130 10.54 10.19 -1.20
N GLU A 131 9.53 9.74 -0.46
CA GLU A 131 9.09 10.38 0.78
C GLU A 131 10.03 10.14 1.97
N ARG A 132 10.75 9.01 2.02
CA ARG A 132 11.51 8.58 3.21
C ARG A 132 13.02 8.55 3.05
N ILE A 133 13.51 8.39 1.84
CA ILE A 133 14.94 8.17 1.59
C ILE A 133 15.52 9.36 0.83
N ASP A 134 15.09 9.53 -0.42
CA ASP A 134 15.64 10.56 -1.30
C ASP A 134 14.75 10.72 -2.54
N GLU A 135 14.43 11.98 -2.87
CA GLU A 135 13.58 12.34 -4.00
C GLU A 135 14.13 11.83 -5.33
N ARG A 136 15.42 12.07 -5.60
CA ARG A 136 16.03 11.75 -6.90
C ARG A 136 16.12 10.26 -7.08
N LYS A 137 16.62 9.54 -6.08
CA LYS A 137 16.72 8.07 -6.12
C LYS A 137 15.35 7.43 -6.27
N GLY A 138 14.34 7.92 -5.54
CA GLY A 138 12.97 7.41 -5.66
C GLY A 138 12.37 7.67 -7.04
N THR A 139 12.58 8.86 -7.61
CA THR A 139 12.12 9.19 -8.96
C THR A 139 12.77 8.29 -10.02
N TYR A 140 14.09 8.08 -9.95
CA TYR A 140 14.79 7.17 -10.86
C TYR A 140 14.39 5.70 -10.66
N ALA A 141 13.91 5.32 -9.47
CA ALA A 141 13.48 3.96 -9.17
C ALA A 141 12.09 3.62 -9.77
N ILE A 142 11.27 4.61 -10.17
CA ILE A 142 9.92 4.36 -10.72
C ILE A 142 10.00 3.40 -11.92
N ILE A 143 10.76 3.75 -12.95
CA ILE A 143 10.81 2.94 -14.19
C ILE A 143 11.37 1.53 -13.93
N PRO A 144 12.52 1.36 -13.25
CA PRO A 144 13.02 0.02 -12.93
C PRO A 144 12.05 -0.81 -12.09
N LEU A 145 11.39 -0.22 -11.09
CA LEU A 145 10.43 -0.95 -10.25
C LEU A 145 9.19 -1.37 -11.04
N LEU A 146 8.64 -0.49 -11.88
CA LEU A 146 7.53 -0.85 -12.78
C LEU A 146 7.93 -2.01 -13.71
N LEU A 147 9.13 -1.96 -14.29
CA LEU A 147 9.65 -3.05 -15.14
C LEU A 147 9.79 -4.35 -14.37
N VAL A 148 10.29 -4.32 -13.13
CA VAL A 148 10.36 -5.50 -12.24
C VAL A 148 8.96 -6.07 -12.03
N GLY A 149 7.95 -5.23 -11.78
CA GLY A 149 6.55 -5.67 -11.67
C GLY A 149 6.06 -6.38 -12.93
N VAL A 150 6.20 -5.74 -14.09
CA VAL A 150 5.76 -6.30 -15.39
C VAL A 150 6.49 -7.60 -15.72
N VAL A 151 7.82 -7.61 -15.61
CA VAL A 151 8.66 -8.79 -15.89
C VAL A 151 8.32 -9.93 -14.95
N SER A 152 8.01 -9.66 -13.67
CA SER A 152 7.63 -10.71 -12.73
C SER A 152 6.39 -11.50 -13.15
N ILE A 153 5.40 -10.83 -13.77
CA ILE A 153 4.17 -11.48 -14.25
C ILE A 153 4.43 -12.29 -15.52
N PHE A 154 5.18 -11.74 -16.47
CA PHE A 154 5.52 -12.49 -17.68
C PHE A 154 6.42 -13.67 -17.37
N TYR A 155 7.40 -13.50 -16.47
CA TYR A 155 8.24 -14.59 -16.00
C TYR A 155 7.39 -15.71 -15.41
N TRP A 156 6.47 -15.39 -14.49
CA TRP A 156 5.53 -16.36 -13.96
C TRP A 156 4.73 -17.04 -15.08
N ARG A 157 4.19 -16.28 -16.04
CA ARG A 157 3.37 -16.84 -17.13
C ARG A 157 4.13 -17.80 -18.05
N PHE A 158 5.42 -17.56 -18.30
CA PHE A 158 6.22 -18.38 -19.21
C PHE A 158 6.92 -19.56 -18.53
N TYR A 159 7.33 -19.39 -17.28
CA TYR A 159 8.13 -20.38 -16.54
C TYR A 159 7.36 -21.09 -15.43
N ASP A 160 6.09 -20.72 -15.22
CA ASP A 160 5.24 -21.22 -14.13
C ASP A 160 5.95 -21.14 -12.76
N ASP A 161 6.48 -19.95 -12.45
CA ASP A 161 7.22 -19.72 -11.22
C ASP A 161 6.86 -18.36 -10.61
N LEU A 162 6.14 -18.42 -9.48
CA LEU A 162 5.57 -17.28 -8.78
C LEU A 162 6.60 -16.50 -7.95
N ARG A 163 7.81 -17.02 -7.72
CA ARG A 163 8.76 -16.42 -6.76
C ARG A 163 9.05 -14.93 -7.02
N PRO A 164 9.33 -14.48 -8.27
CA PRO A 164 9.55 -13.06 -8.53
C PRO A 164 8.31 -12.20 -8.24
N TYR A 165 7.12 -12.70 -8.60
CA TYR A 165 5.86 -12.01 -8.32
C TYR A 165 5.58 -11.96 -6.81
N ALA A 166 5.83 -13.04 -6.08
CA ALA A 166 5.68 -13.11 -4.63
C ALA A 166 6.56 -12.07 -3.93
N LEU A 167 7.80 -11.83 -4.42
CA LEU A 167 8.63 -10.74 -3.90
C LEU A 167 8.01 -9.36 -4.16
N VAL A 168 7.52 -9.11 -5.37
CA VAL A 168 6.83 -7.84 -5.70
C VAL A 168 5.59 -7.64 -4.83
N GLN A 169 4.88 -8.72 -4.50
CA GLN A 169 3.65 -8.68 -3.72
C GLN A 169 3.90 -8.51 -2.22
N PHE A 170 4.81 -9.29 -1.63
CA PHE A 170 4.97 -9.40 -0.17
C PHE A 170 6.09 -8.55 0.43
N VAL A 171 7.14 -8.22 -0.34
CA VAL A 171 8.20 -7.32 0.17
C VAL A 171 7.61 -5.95 0.58
N PRO A 172 6.70 -5.33 -0.19
CA PRO A 172 6.08 -4.08 0.24
C PRO A 172 5.34 -4.16 1.58
N CYS A 173 4.69 -5.29 1.87
CA CYS A 173 3.94 -5.49 3.11
C CYS A 173 4.82 -5.43 4.35
N ILE A 174 6.12 -5.72 4.22
CA ILE A 174 7.10 -5.67 5.30
C ILE A 174 7.87 -4.35 5.24
N ALA A 175 8.34 -3.98 4.05
CA ALA A 175 9.20 -2.83 3.85
C ALA A 175 8.49 -1.52 4.18
N ILE A 176 7.23 -1.33 3.75
CA ILE A 176 6.49 -0.09 4.00
C ILE A 176 6.26 0.13 5.49
N PRO A 177 5.72 -0.83 6.29
CA PRO A 177 5.58 -0.64 7.73
C PRO A 177 6.90 -0.43 8.44
N ALA A 178 7.93 -1.23 8.13
CA ALA A 178 9.24 -1.10 8.76
C ALA A 178 9.83 0.29 8.53
N MET A 179 9.83 0.76 7.28
CA MET A 179 10.33 2.09 6.96
C MET A 179 9.41 3.21 7.50
N ALA A 180 8.09 3.03 7.54
CA ALA A 180 7.16 4.01 8.12
C ALA A 180 7.43 4.23 9.62
N ILE A 181 7.82 3.17 10.34
CA ILE A 181 8.14 3.22 11.76
C ILE A 181 9.53 3.81 12.00
N LEU A 182 10.52 3.37 11.21
CA LEU A 182 11.94 3.66 11.43
C LEU A 182 12.42 4.97 10.81
N LEU A 183 11.86 5.36 9.65
CA LEU A 183 12.33 6.52 8.89
C LEU A 183 11.41 7.73 9.11
N PRO A 184 11.97 8.93 9.33
CA PRO A 184 11.18 10.12 9.54
C PRO A 184 10.42 10.51 8.24
N PRO A 185 9.10 10.79 8.33
CA PRO A 185 8.31 11.22 7.19
C PRO A 185 8.67 12.63 6.69
N MET A 186 8.46 12.86 5.40
CA MET A 186 8.39 14.20 4.82
C MET A 186 7.03 14.89 5.09
N TYR A 187 5.95 14.10 5.18
CA TYR A 187 4.57 14.59 5.28
C TYR A 187 3.87 14.11 6.56
N THR A 188 2.88 14.88 7.03
CA THR A 188 2.00 14.49 8.14
C THR A 188 1.18 13.23 7.81
N HIS A 189 0.50 12.67 8.82
CA HIS A 189 -0.39 11.51 8.66
C HIS A 189 0.31 10.22 8.20
N SER A 190 1.61 10.06 8.50
CA SER A 190 2.39 8.85 8.21
C SER A 190 1.78 7.54 8.74
N SER A 191 0.89 7.58 9.74
CA SER A 191 0.21 6.41 10.27
C SER A 191 -0.74 5.75 9.26
N TYR A 192 -1.21 6.48 8.24
CA TYR A 192 -2.08 5.92 7.19
C TYR A 192 -1.38 4.84 6.36
N TRP A 193 -0.05 4.90 6.23
CA TRP A 193 0.74 3.82 5.63
C TRP A 193 0.63 2.50 6.41
N LEU A 194 0.51 2.56 7.74
CA LEU A 194 0.31 1.39 8.58
C LEU A 194 -1.12 0.85 8.46
N TRP A 195 -2.12 1.73 8.36
CA TRP A 195 -3.50 1.32 8.08
C TRP A 195 -3.62 0.65 6.71
N ALA A 196 -3.02 1.22 5.68
CA ALA A 196 -2.97 0.65 4.34
C ALA A 196 -2.32 -0.75 4.36
N ALA A 197 -1.18 -0.92 5.03
CA ALA A 197 -0.55 -2.23 5.18
C ALA A 197 -1.42 -3.22 5.98
N GLY A 198 -2.08 -2.77 7.05
CA GLY A 198 -2.98 -3.60 7.85
C GLY A 198 -4.16 -4.13 7.04
N PHE A 199 -4.83 -3.27 6.27
CA PHE A 199 -5.94 -3.69 5.40
C PHE A 199 -5.50 -4.63 4.29
N TYR A 200 -4.30 -4.44 3.74
CA TYR A 200 -3.75 -5.38 2.76
C TYR A 200 -3.48 -6.77 3.37
N LEU A 201 -2.92 -6.81 4.58
CA LEU A 201 -2.70 -8.08 5.30
C LEU A 201 -4.02 -8.77 5.63
N LEU A 202 -5.04 -8.02 6.04
CA LEU A 202 -6.38 -8.55 6.27
C LEU A 202 -6.99 -9.14 4.99
N ALA A 203 -6.86 -8.46 3.85
CA ALA A 203 -7.28 -9.01 2.56
C ALA A 203 -6.58 -10.34 2.23
N LYS A 204 -5.31 -10.50 2.60
CA LYS A 204 -4.58 -11.77 2.41
C LYS A 204 -5.06 -12.89 3.32
N VAL A 205 -5.44 -12.56 4.55
CA VAL A 205 -6.08 -13.53 5.46
C VAL A 205 -7.44 -13.96 4.92
N GLU A 206 -8.23 -13.03 4.40
CA GLU A 206 -9.55 -13.30 3.81
C GLU A 206 -9.46 -14.14 2.52
N GLU A 207 -8.42 -13.90 1.70
CA GLU A 207 -8.10 -14.74 0.54
C GLU A 207 -7.82 -16.19 0.95
N ALA A 208 -6.99 -16.39 1.98
CA ALA A 208 -6.66 -17.72 2.48
C ALA A 208 -7.84 -18.40 3.20
N ALA A 209 -8.81 -17.61 3.68
CA ALA A 209 -9.98 -18.09 4.42
C ALA A 209 -11.27 -18.02 3.59
N ASP A 210 -11.19 -18.09 2.25
CA ASP A 210 -12.35 -17.94 1.35
C ASP A 210 -13.51 -18.86 1.74
N ASP A 211 -13.27 -20.17 1.79
CA ASP A 211 -14.23 -21.19 2.19
C ASP A 211 -14.71 -21.07 3.65
N PRO A 212 -13.82 -20.96 4.67
CA PRO A 212 -14.23 -20.73 6.05
C PRO A 212 -15.17 -19.54 6.21
N ILE A 213 -14.83 -18.40 5.60
CA ILE A 213 -15.64 -17.19 5.67
C ILE A 213 -16.97 -17.40 4.96
N TYR A 214 -16.98 -18.00 3.77
CA TYR A 214 -18.22 -18.26 3.04
C TYR A 214 -19.19 -19.15 3.82
N LYS A 215 -18.67 -20.17 4.53
CA LYS A 215 -19.48 -21.01 5.42
C LYS A 215 -19.99 -20.22 6.63
N TRP A 216 -19.14 -19.41 7.25
CA TRP A 216 -19.49 -18.63 8.44
C TRP A 216 -20.53 -17.55 8.15
N THR A 217 -20.49 -16.94 6.97
CA THR A 217 -21.47 -15.94 6.51
C THR A 217 -22.77 -16.59 5.99
N HIS A 218 -22.98 -17.89 6.20
CA HIS A 218 -24.12 -18.64 5.67
C HIS A 218 -24.27 -18.51 4.15
N GLN A 219 -23.14 -18.58 3.43
CA GLN A 219 -23.06 -18.47 1.98
C GLN A 219 -23.58 -17.13 1.44
N ILE A 220 -23.60 -16.07 2.26
CA ILE A 220 -24.01 -14.74 1.79
C ILE A 220 -22.88 -14.09 1.01
N VAL A 221 -21.66 -14.10 1.54
CA VAL A 221 -20.47 -13.44 0.98
C VAL A 221 -19.22 -14.27 1.29
N SER A 222 -18.35 -14.50 0.30
CA SER A 222 -17.12 -15.28 0.48
C SER A 222 -15.94 -14.44 0.99
N GLY A 223 -14.90 -15.11 1.50
CA GLY A 223 -13.68 -14.41 1.92
C GLY A 223 -13.02 -13.68 0.76
N HIS A 224 -13.02 -14.25 -0.44
CA HIS A 224 -12.48 -13.63 -1.65
C HIS A 224 -13.28 -12.37 -2.06
N THR A 225 -14.60 -12.35 -1.91
CA THR A 225 -15.37 -11.12 -2.11
C THR A 225 -14.97 -10.03 -1.11
N ILE A 226 -14.80 -10.38 0.17
CA ILE A 226 -14.39 -9.43 1.21
C ILE A 226 -12.95 -8.94 0.99
N LYS A 227 -12.06 -9.83 0.51
CA LYS A 227 -10.67 -9.49 0.19
C LYS A 227 -10.58 -8.30 -0.75
N HIS A 228 -11.44 -8.24 -1.77
CA HIS A 228 -11.46 -7.13 -2.72
C HIS A 228 -11.84 -5.83 -2.03
N LEU A 229 -12.81 -5.87 -1.12
CA LEU A 229 -13.25 -4.70 -0.36
C LEU A 229 -12.14 -4.21 0.59
N PHE A 230 -11.47 -5.11 1.30
CA PHE A 230 -10.36 -4.75 2.19
C PHE A 230 -9.13 -4.27 1.42
N ALA A 231 -8.79 -4.91 0.31
CA ALA A 231 -7.72 -4.44 -0.57
C ALA A 231 -8.07 -3.08 -1.20
N ALA A 232 -9.34 -2.79 -1.50
CA ALA A 232 -9.79 -1.48 -1.98
C ALA A 232 -9.69 -0.38 -0.92
N MET A 233 -9.64 -0.72 0.38
CA MET A 233 -9.37 0.26 1.43
C MET A 233 -7.93 0.79 1.40
N VAL A 234 -6.99 0.04 0.83
CA VAL A 234 -5.59 0.48 0.68
C VAL A 234 -5.50 1.83 -0.07
N PRO A 235 -5.97 1.95 -1.33
CA PRO A 235 -5.96 3.23 -2.01
C PRO A 235 -6.88 4.27 -1.34
N VAL A 236 -7.93 3.89 -0.60
CA VAL A 236 -8.75 4.85 0.17
C VAL A 236 -7.93 5.52 1.27
N PHE A 237 -7.22 4.75 2.11
CA PHE A 237 -6.38 5.32 3.16
C PHE A 237 -5.26 6.18 2.58
N LEU A 238 -4.62 5.74 1.49
CA LEU A 238 -3.60 6.55 0.83
C LEU A 238 -4.18 7.85 0.24
N THR A 239 -5.38 7.80 -0.34
CA THR A 239 -6.10 8.99 -0.82
C THR A 239 -6.43 9.96 0.31
N LEU A 240 -6.92 9.46 1.45
CA LEU A 240 -7.22 10.27 2.63
C LEU A 240 -5.95 10.89 3.23
N MET A 241 -4.85 10.14 3.25
CA MET A 241 -3.54 10.65 3.64
C MET A 241 -3.12 11.80 2.73
N LEU A 242 -3.16 11.61 1.41
CA LEU A 242 -2.80 12.64 0.44
C LEU A 242 -3.69 13.89 0.54
N ALA A 243 -4.98 13.72 0.79
CA ALA A 243 -5.92 14.83 0.95
C ALA A 243 -5.67 15.66 2.22
N LYS A 244 -5.18 15.03 3.30
CA LYS A 244 -5.00 15.66 4.62
C LYS A 244 -3.55 16.01 4.94
N ARG A 245 -2.59 15.62 4.09
CA ARG A 245 -1.16 15.81 4.39
C ARG A 245 -0.74 17.26 4.29
N ASP A 246 0.30 17.56 5.07
CA ASP A 246 1.06 18.80 5.06
C ASP A 246 2.54 18.47 5.21
N ILE A 247 3.41 19.39 4.80
CA ILE A 247 4.86 19.24 4.93
C ILE A 247 5.23 19.36 6.41
N ILE A 248 6.04 18.42 6.91
CA ILE A 248 6.56 18.46 8.28
C ILE A 248 7.80 19.36 8.33
N SER A 249 7.80 20.33 9.26
CA SER A 249 8.95 21.20 9.54
C SER A 249 10.07 20.49 10.30
N GLU A 250 9.73 19.64 11.29
CA GLU A 250 10.68 18.88 12.09
C GLU A 250 10.50 17.36 11.90
N ARG A 251 11.44 16.74 11.19
CA ARG A 251 11.38 15.32 10.79
C ARG A 251 11.68 14.39 11.96
N LYS A 252 10.63 13.83 12.58
CA LYS A 252 10.70 12.79 13.64
C LYS A 252 10.02 11.49 13.19
N SER A 253 10.69 10.35 13.39
CA SER A 253 10.13 9.02 13.11
C SER A 253 9.03 8.63 14.11
N LEU A 254 8.14 7.71 13.72
CA LEU A 254 7.12 7.18 14.65
C LEU A 254 7.77 6.51 15.87
N LEU A 255 8.88 5.78 15.67
CA LEU A 255 9.63 5.18 16.76
C LEU A 255 10.11 6.22 17.79
N GLN A 256 10.63 7.36 17.32
CA GLN A 256 11.06 8.44 18.21
C GLN A 256 9.87 9.04 18.97
N ILE A 257 8.75 9.30 18.29
CA ILE A 257 7.53 9.85 18.90
C ILE A 257 7.01 8.90 19.99
N TRP A 258 6.92 7.61 19.68
CA TRP A 258 6.47 6.59 20.64
C TRP A 258 7.42 6.44 21.82
N LYS A 259 8.74 6.49 21.59
CA LYS A 259 9.73 6.45 22.66
C LYS A 259 9.58 7.64 23.61
N ILE A 260 9.40 8.85 23.08
CA ILE A 260 9.17 10.07 23.87
C ILE A 260 7.87 9.97 24.68
N SER A 261 6.79 9.52 24.04
CA SER A 261 5.48 9.32 24.68
C SER A 261 5.58 8.29 25.82
N TRP A 262 6.28 7.18 25.59
CA TRP A 262 6.50 6.14 26.59
C TRP A 262 7.35 6.64 27.77
N THR A 263 8.40 7.41 27.51
CA THR A 263 9.20 8.04 28.59
C THR A 263 8.41 9.07 29.38
N LYS A 264 7.54 9.85 28.73
CA LYS A 264 6.65 10.81 29.39
C LYS A 264 5.59 10.10 30.25
N TYR A 265 5.03 8.99 29.76
CA TYR A 265 4.11 8.16 30.54
C TYR A 265 4.80 7.54 31.75
N LYS A 266 6.04 7.02 31.60
CA LYS A 266 6.82 6.52 32.74
C LYS A 266 7.23 7.60 33.72
N GLY A 267 7.56 8.81 33.27
CA GLY A 267 7.85 9.96 34.14
C GLY A 267 6.61 10.40 34.94
N ASN A 268 5.47 10.53 34.27
CA ASN A 268 4.19 10.89 34.92
C ASN A 268 3.60 9.74 35.77
N GLY A 269 4.02 8.49 35.55
CA GLY A 269 3.65 7.34 36.38
C GLY A 269 4.49 7.19 37.66
N VAL A 270 5.49 8.06 37.88
CA VAL A 270 6.33 8.09 39.08
C VAL A 270 6.12 9.36 39.92
N GLU A 271 5.49 10.41 39.37
CA GLU A 271 5.06 11.59 40.14
C GLU A 271 3.55 11.81 39.98
N THR A 272 2.76 11.18 40.85
CA THR A 272 1.50 11.77 41.29
C THR A 272 1.80 12.84 42.33
N GLU A 273 2.24 14.02 41.89
CA GLU A 273 2.04 15.25 42.66
C GLU A 273 1.14 16.20 41.88
N ASN A 274 0.03 16.55 42.52
CA ASN A 274 -1.01 17.42 42.01
C ASN A 274 -0.45 18.81 41.71
N HIS A 275 -0.11 19.09 40.45
CA HIS A 275 0.09 20.46 40.00
C HIS A 275 -1.21 21.03 39.44
N THR A 276 -1.93 21.76 40.30
CA THR A 276 -2.99 22.68 39.93
C THR A 276 -2.39 23.77 39.05
N ILE A 277 -2.73 23.79 37.77
CA ILE A 277 -2.30 24.85 36.84
C ILE A 277 -3.26 26.03 36.97
N THR A 278 -2.82 27.09 37.63
CA THR A 278 -3.50 28.39 37.64
C THR A 278 -3.08 29.17 36.40
N TYR A 279 -4.03 29.52 35.53
CA TYR A 279 -3.76 30.38 34.39
C TYR A 279 -3.63 31.84 34.86
N THR A 280 -2.44 32.42 34.72
CA THR A 280 -2.25 33.87 34.87
C THR A 280 -2.62 34.53 33.55
N SER A 281 -3.70 35.31 33.55
CA SER A 281 -4.11 36.15 32.43
C SER A 281 -3.07 37.23 32.16
N VAL A 282 -2.61 37.31 30.91
CA VAL A 282 -1.75 38.38 30.38
C VAL A 282 -2.49 39.71 30.44
N PRO A 283 -1.90 40.81 30.97
CA PRO A 283 -2.51 42.13 30.89
C PRO A 283 -2.41 42.66 29.46
N ILE A 284 -3.52 43.18 28.94
CA ILE A 284 -3.56 43.98 27.72
C ILE A 284 -3.16 45.41 28.14
N GLU A 285 -2.00 45.89 27.69
CA GLU A 285 -1.67 47.32 27.75
C GLU A 285 -2.49 48.04 26.67
N GLU A 286 -3.52 48.77 27.10
CA GLU A 286 -4.14 49.84 26.30
C GLU A 286 -3.15 51.01 26.24
N GLU A 287 -2.49 51.17 25.10
CA GLU A 287 -1.71 52.35 24.79
C GLU A 287 -2.69 53.50 24.43
N SER A 288 -2.90 54.39 25.40
CA SER A 288 -3.52 55.69 25.23
C SER A 288 -2.43 56.76 25.22
N ARG A 289 -2.46 57.64 24.20
CA ARG A 289 -1.95 59.03 24.18
C ARG A 289 -2.22 59.60 22.78
N GLU A 290 -3.16 60.54 22.69
CA GLU A 290 -2.96 62.02 22.68
C GLU A 290 -2.75 62.55 21.27
#